data_AF-A0A7L4QSY1-F1
#
_entry.id   AF-A0A7L4QSY1-F1
#
_cell.length_a   1.000
_cell.length_b   1.000
_cell.length_c   1.000
_cell.angle_alpha   90.00
_cell.angle_beta   90.00
_cell.angle_gamma   90.00
#
_symmetry.space_group_name_H-M   'P 1'
#
loop_
_entity.id
_entity.type
_entity.pdbx_description
1 polymer ?
#
loop_
_entity_poly.entity_id
_entity_poly.type
_entity_poly.pdbx_seq_one_letter_code
_entity_poly.pdbx_strand_id
1 'polypeptide(L)' 'ENGIFEESVSCLGKELYLFQAIHQEADVVVENIDCIRAMTGIEKDPAKSVAMTNKAMDFVALQ' A
#
# COMPACT_ATOMS: atom_id res chain seq x y z
N GLU A 1 3.03 2.91 -2.18
CA GLU A 1 1.82 3.75 -2.13
C GLU A 1 1.31 3.91 -3.55
N ASN A 2 0.01 3.69 -3.73
CA ASN A 2 -0.63 3.82 -5.04
C ASN A 2 -1.03 5.27 -5.25
N GLY A 3 -0.55 5.89 -6.33
CA GLY A 3 -0.88 7.26 -6.67
C GLY A 3 -2.24 7.32 -7.36
N ILE A 4 -3.29 7.74 -6.65
CA ILE A 4 -4.62 7.95 -7.23
C ILE A 4 -4.73 9.41 -7.69
N PHE A 5 -5.17 9.62 -8.93
CA PHE A 5 -5.45 10.97 -9.44
C PHE A 5 -6.84 11.40 -8.96
N GLU A 6 -6.94 12.37 -8.05
CA GLU A 6 -8.20 12.78 -7.42
C GLU A 6 -9.27 13.16 -8.44
N GLU A 7 -8.92 13.93 -9.47
CA GLU A 7 -9.86 14.39 -10.50
C GLU A 7 -10.39 13.27 -11.40
N SER A 8 -9.76 12.09 -11.37
CA SER A 8 -10.21 10.92 -12.13
C SER A 8 -11.28 10.11 -11.41
N VAL A 9 -11.49 10.33 -10.11
CA VAL A 9 -12.41 9.55 -9.28
C VAL A 9 -13.85 9.89 -9.66
N SER A 10 -14.58 8.91 -10.17
CA SER A 10 -16.00 9.06 -10.55
C SER A 10 -16.81 7.79 -10.36
N CYS A 11 -18.12 7.94 -10.13
CA CYS A 11 -19.04 6.83 -9.95
C CYS A 11 -20.24 6.95 -10.90
N LEU A 12 -20.61 5.84 -11.54
CA LEU A 12 -21.83 5.71 -12.34
C LEU A 12 -22.66 4.54 -11.83
N GLY A 13 -23.74 4.84 -11.08
CA GLY A 13 -24.57 3.80 -10.45
C GLY A 13 -23.77 2.98 -9.42
N LYS A 14 -23.36 1.77 -9.80
CA LYS A 14 -22.55 0.85 -8.97
C LYS A 14 -21.13 0.64 -9.50
N GLU A 15 -20.71 1.44 -10.47
CA GLU A 15 -19.38 1.36 -11.09
C GLU A 15 -18.50 2.53 -10.62
N LEU A 16 -17.27 2.23 -10.22
CA LEU A 16 -16.24 3.17 -9.79
C LEU A 16 -15.14 3.22 -10.87
N TYR A 17 -14.77 4.42 -11.28
CA TYR A 17 -13.70 4.71 -12.23
C TYR A 17 -12.65 5.60 -11.56
N LEU A 18 -11.38 5.31 -11.81
CA LEU A 18 -10.22 6.10 -11.35
C LEU A 18 -8.97 5.73 -12.16
N PHE A 19 -8.02 6.64 -12.23
CA PHE A 19 -6.68 6.41 -12.72
C PHE A 19 -5.71 6.25 -11.56
N GLN A 20 -4.75 5.34 -11.75
CA GLN A 20 -3.69 5.08 -10.80
C GLN A 20 -2.33 5.10 -11.48
N ALA A 21 -1.34 5.65 -10.78
CA ALA A 21 0.07 5.51 -11.10
C ALA A 21 0.72 4.55 -10.09
N ILE A 22 1.56 3.66 -10.62
CA ILE A 22 2.31 2.67 -9.83
C ILE A 22 3.79 2.95 -10.03
N HIS A 23 4.52 3.15 -8.95
CA HIS A 23 5.99 3.20 -9.02
C HIS A 23 6.54 1.77 -9.06
N GLN A 24 6.70 1.26 -10.28
CA GLN A 24 6.98 -0.15 -10.57
C GLN A 24 8.22 -0.71 -9.86
N GLU A 25 9.20 0.13 -9.56
CA GLU A 25 10.47 -0.30 -8.95
C GLU A 25 10.38 -0.49 -7.44
N ALA A 26 9.41 0.15 -6.77
CA ALA A 26 9.38 0.21 -5.30
C ALA A 26 8.10 -0.34 -4.66
N ASP A 27 6.99 -0.44 -5.40
CA ASP A 27 5.68 -0.74 -4.80
C ASP A 27 5.68 -2.06 -4.01
N VAL A 28 6.37 -3.08 -4.53
CA VAL A 28 6.46 -4.40 -3.89
C VAL A 28 7.52 -4.51 -2.79
N VAL A 29 8.35 -3.48 -2.56
CA VAL A 29 9.46 -3.55 -1.59
C VAL A 29 8.93 -3.76 -0.17
N VAL A 30 7.89 -3.01 0.20
CA VAL A 30 7.29 -3.11 1.55
C VAL A 30 6.54 -4.42 1.76
N GLU A 31 5.88 -4.91 0.73
CA GLU A 31 5.19 -6.20 0.73
C GLU A 31 6.16 -7.36 1.01
N ASN A 32 7.39 -7.28 0.50
CA ASN A 32 8.41 -8.29 0.78
C ASN A 32 8.84 -8.30 2.25
N ILE A 33 8.91 -7.14 2.91
CA ILE A 33 9.25 -7.07 4.33
C ILE A 33 8.17 -7.73 5.19
N ASP A 34 6.89 -7.45 4.89
CA ASP A 34 5.77 -8.05 5.60
C ASP A 34 5.66 -9.56 5.33
N CYS A 35 5.95 -9.99 4.10
CA CYS A 35 6.03 -11.41 3.72
C CYS A 35 7.08 -12.15 4.57
N ILE A 36 8.27 -11.58 4.76
CA ILE A 36 9.32 -12.17 5.61
C ILE A 36 8.80 -12.39 7.03
N ARG A 37 8.14 -11.38 7.63
CA ARG A 37 7.61 -11.52 9.00
C ARG A 37 6.51 -12.57 9.09
N ALA A 38 5.64 -12.65 8.09
CA ALA A 38 4.58 -13.64 8.00
C ALA A 38 5.14 -15.07 7.87
N MET A 39 6.07 -15.29 6.94
CA MET A 39 6.67 -16.62 6.69
C MET A 39 7.49 -17.14 7.87
N THR A 40 8.18 -16.24 8.59
CA THR A 40 9.03 -16.60 9.73
C THR A 40 8.26 -16.68 11.06
N GLY A 41 7.02 -16.18 11.09
CA GLY A 41 6.20 -16.11 12.30
C GLY A 41 6.69 -15.07 13.32
N ILE A 42 7.56 -14.14 12.91
CA ILE A 42 8.08 -13.05 13.77
C ILE A 42 6.94 -12.10 14.19
N GLU A 43 6.02 -11.81 13.28
CA GLU A 43 4.81 -11.06 13.56
C GLU A 43 3.61 -11.79 12.94
N LYS A 44 2.56 -11.99 13.73
CA LYS A 44 1.34 -12.71 13.33
C LYS A 44 0.16 -11.78 13.08
N ASP A 45 0.22 -10.55 13.60
CA ASP A 45 -0.74 -9.51 13.30
C ASP A 45 -0.32 -8.75 12.02
N PRO A 46 -1.05 -8.92 10.90
CA PRO A 46 -0.71 -8.27 9.64
C PRO A 46 -0.75 -6.74 9.74
N ALA A 47 -1.71 -6.17 10.49
CA ALA A 47 -1.83 -4.72 10.63
C ALA A 47 -0.62 -4.14 11.37
N LYS A 48 -0.13 -4.86 12.38
CA LYS A 48 1.07 -4.49 13.11
C LYS A 48 2.33 -4.61 12.25
N SER A 49 2.45 -5.64 11.40
CA SER A 49 3.57 -5.76 10.46
C SER A 49 3.64 -4.58 9.50
N VAL A 50 2.52 -4.26 8.85
CA VAL A 50 2.42 -3.12 7.93
C VAL A 50 2.76 -1.81 8.63
N ALA A 51 2.22 -1.58 9.84
CA ALA A 51 2.52 -0.37 10.61
C ALA A 51 4.02 -0.26 10.95
N MET A 52 4.69 -1.37 11.24
CA MET A 52 6.14 -1.40 11.47
C MET A 52 6.92 -1.06 10.19
N THR A 53 6.53 -1.63 9.05
CA THR A 53 7.16 -1.35 7.75
C THR A 53 6.97 0.10 7.35
N ASN A 54 5.74 0.61 7.42
CA ASN A 54 5.42 2.00 7.07
C ASN A 54 6.17 2.99 7.95
N LYS A 55 6.24 2.72 9.26
CA LYS A 55 7.03 3.56 10.19
C LYS A 55 8.53 3.52 9.88
N ALA A 56 9.07 2.35 9.53
CA ALA A 56 10.50 2.20 9.23
C ALA A 56 10.90 2.86 7.91
N MET A 57 9.99 2.90 6.93
CA MET A 57 10.19 3.49 5.60
C MET A 57 9.75 4.97 5.54
N ASP A 58 9.31 5.53 6.66
CA ASP A 58 8.77 6.89 6.77
C ASP A 58 7.64 7.17 5.75
N PHE A 59 6.74 6.19 5.58
CA PHE A 59 5.60 6.38 4.68
C PHE A 59 4.62 7.42 5.25
N VAL A 60 4.29 8.38 4.41
CA VAL A 60 3.28 9.41 4.66
C VAL A 60 2.26 9.31 3.54
N ALA A 61 0.97 9.28 3.89
CA ALA A 61 -0.08 9.37 2.89
C ALA A 61 0.07 10.71 2.14
N LEU A 62 0.17 10.63 0.81
CA LEU A 62 0.15 11.82 -0.04
C LEU A 62 -1.24 12.47 0.11
N GLN A 63 -1.26 13.76 0.44
CA GLN A 63 -2.48 14.57 0.50
C GLN A 63 -2.84 15.09 -0.88
#